data_AF-A0A2W4UH32-F1
#
_entry.id   AF-A0A2W4UH32-F1
#
_cell.length_a   1.000
_cell.length_b   1.000
_cell.length_c   1.000
_cell.angle_alpha   90.00
_cell.angle_beta   90.00
_cell.angle_gamma   90.00
#
_symmetry.space_group_name_H-M   'P 1'
#
loop_
_entity.id
_entity.type
_entity.pdbx_description
1 polymer ?
#
loop_
_entity_poly.entity_id
_entity_poly.type
_entity_poly.pdbx_seq_one_letter_code
_entity_poly.pdbx_strand_id
1 'polypeptide(L)'
;MPKPAVTLVRNTQLAKRLPQFNSLAQASAVVLSGGTNDLLEKKPSETVTTAWTSILNQIPAQVRVLCIGIPEPAPSTSLAGRIIEANQAIQRLCLSRGHLFIAVQPQQAGDWLEARLTADGIHLDQSGQLMLIRKINSALKGKHP
;
A
#
# COMPACT_ATOMS: atom_id res chain seq x y z
N MET A 1 1.20 -21.89 -26.61
CA MET A 1 0.08 -21.58 -25.69
C MET A 1 0.15 -20.09 -25.36
N PRO A 2 -0.92 -19.30 -25.53
CA PRO A 2 -0.93 -17.91 -25.08
C PRO A 2 -0.86 -17.87 -23.55
N LYS A 3 0.00 -17.00 -22.99
CA LYS A 3 0.02 -16.75 -21.54
C LYS A 3 -1.36 -16.21 -21.13
N PRO A 4 -1.95 -16.67 -20.02
CA PRO A 4 -3.19 -16.08 -19.51
C PRO A 4 -2.96 -14.59 -19.25
N ALA A 5 -3.91 -13.76 -19.69
CA ALA A 5 -3.89 -12.34 -19.39
C ALA A 5 -3.96 -12.17 -17.87
N VAL A 6 -2.88 -11.67 -17.26
CA VAL A 6 -2.87 -11.32 -15.85
C VAL A 6 -3.64 -10.02 -15.72
N THR A 7 -4.89 -10.09 -15.25
CA THR A 7 -5.67 -8.90 -14.91
C THR A 7 -5.06 -8.29 -13.65
N LEU A 8 -4.37 -7.17 -13.82
CA LEU A 8 -3.88 -6.37 -12.71
C LEU A 8 -5.07 -5.82 -11.91
N VAL A 9 -5.02 -5.96 -10.58
CA VAL A 9 -6.05 -5.41 -9.69
C VAL A 9 -5.67 -3.99 -9.30
N ARG A 10 -6.54 -3.03 -9.62
CA ARG A 10 -6.43 -1.61 -9.28
C ARG A 10 -7.15 -1.25 -8.00
N ASN A 11 -6.79 -0.14 -7.38
CA ASN A 11 -7.50 0.35 -6.20
C ASN A 11 -8.96 0.68 -6.50
N THR A 12 -9.27 1.19 -7.69
CA THR A 12 -10.66 1.42 -8.11
C THR A 12 -11.49 0.15 -8.20
N GLN A 13 -10.89 -0.99 -8.57
CA GLN A 13 -11.55 -2.29 -8.57
C GLN A 13 -11.67 -2.86 -7.15
N LEU A 14 -10.66 -2.65 -6.31
CA LEU A 14 -10.71 -3.01 -4.89
C LEU A 14 -11.87 -2.28 -4.19
N ALA A 15 -12.01 -0.97 -4.41
CA ALA A 15 -13.11 -0.17 -3.85
C ALA A 15 -14.49 -0.75 -4.22
N LYS A 16 -14.68 -1.28 -5.43
CA LYS A 16 -15.94 -1.91 -5.86
C LYS A 16 -16.21 -3.26 -5.21
N ARG A 17 -15.15 -3.98 -4.83
CA ARG A 17 -15.26 -5.30 -4.18
C ARG A 17 -15.43 -5.18 -2.67
N LEU A 18 -15.04 -4.06 -2.08
CA LEU A 18 -15.03 -3.88 -0.63
C LEU A 18 -16.38 -4.18 0.05
N PRO A 19 -17.54 -3.76 -0.49
CA PRO A 19 -18.85 -4.07 0.09
C PRO A 19 -19.20 -5.57 0.12
N GLN A 20 -18.49 -6.41 -0.65
CA GLN A 20 -18.73 -7.86 -0.69
C GLN A 20 -18.08 -8.58 0.51
N PHE A 21 -17.23 -7.90 1.27
CA PHE A 21 -16.56 -8.46 2.44
C PHE A 21 -17.34 -8.17 3.72
N ASN A 22 -18.24 -9.08 4.09
CA ASN A 22 -18.97 -9.01 5.37
C ASN A 22 -18.05 -9.05 6.60
N SER A 23 -16.81 -9.52 6.44
CA SER A 23 -15.80 -9.60 7.50
C SER A 23 -15.25 -8.25 7.95
N LEU A 24 -15.43 -7.18 7.18
CA LEU A 24 -14.85 -5.87 7.51
C LEU A 24 -15.37 -5.31 8.84
N ALA A 25 -16.67 -5.45 9.10
CA ALA A 25 -17.29 -5.00 10.35
C ALA A 25 -16.85 -5.83 11.58
N GLN A 26 -16.30 -7.03 11.36
CA GLN A 26 -15.85 -7.95 12.41
C GLN A 26 -14.33 -7.92 12.58
N ALA A 27 -13.61 -7.23 11.71
CA ALA A 27 -12.16 -7.18 11.75
C ALA A 27 -11.68 -6.28 12.90
N SER A 28 -10.71 -6.78 13.67
CA SER A 28 -10.02 -5.96 14.68
C SER A 28 -9.10 -4.91 14.06
N ALA A 29 -8.62 -5.17 12.84
CA ALA A 29 -7.90 -4.21 12.01
C ALA A 29 -7.97 -4.60 10.52
N VAL A 30 -7.79 -3.61 9.65
CA VAL A 30 -7.62 -3.79 8.19
C VAL A 30 -6.23 -3.29 7.82
N VAL A 31 -5.45 -4.15 7.13
CA VAL A 31 -4.19 -3.74 6.51
C VAL A 31 -4.47 -3.44 5.04
N LEU A 32 -4.24 -2.21 4.62
CA LEU A 32 -4.52 -1.74 3.26
C LEU A 32 -3.22 -1.44 2.53
N SER A 33 -3.04 -2.05 1.36
CA SER A 33 -1.93 -1.79 0.45
C SER A 33 -2.43 -1.86 -0.99
N GLY A 34 -2.00 -0.93 -1.84
CA GLY A 34 -2.37 -0.94 -3.25
C GLY A 34 -2.07 0.37 -3.97
N GLY A 35 -2.02 0.30 -5.30
CA GLY A 35 -1.76 1.44 -6.18
C GLY A 35 -0.60 1.24 -7.16
N THR A 36 0.24 0.21 -6.97
CA THR A 36 1.34 -0.12 -7.90
C THR A 36 0.82 -0.31 -9.33
N ASN A 37 -0.27 -1.06 -9.50
CA ASN A 37 -0.87 -1.35 -10.80
C ASN A 37 -1.48 -0.12 -11.45
N ASP A 38 -2.18 0.71 -10.68
CA ASP A 38 -2.70 1.99 -11.16
C ASP A 38 -1.56 2.86 -11.73
N LEU A 39 -0.42 2.92 -11.03
CA LEU A 39 0.73 3.70 -11.47
C LEU A 39 1.45 3.08 -12.67
N LEU A 40 1.58 1.75 -12.72
CA LEU A 40 2.11 1.01 -13.88
C LEU A 40 1.28 1.26 -15.15
N GLU A 41 -0.04 1.35 -15.02
CA GLU A 41 -0.96 1.71 -16.10
C GLU A 41 -1.00 3.23 -16.39
N LYS A 42 -0.01 3.99 -15.89
CA LYS A 42 0.13 5.44 -16.10
C LYS A 42 -1.04 6.28 -15.59
N LYS A 43 -1.82 5.79 -14.60
CA LYS A 43 -2.86 6.62 -13.96
C LYS A 43 -2.24 7.72 -13.09
N PRO A 44 -2.80 8.94 -13.06
CA PRO A 44 -2.31 10.00 -12.18
C PRO A 44 -2.26 9.57 -10.70
N SER A 45 -1.30 10.12 -9.95
CA SER A 45 -1.19 9.97 -8.48
C SER A 45 -2.52 10.31 -7.77
N GLU A 46 -3.21 11.33 -8.27
CA GLU A 46 -4.53 11.74 -7.80
C GLU A 46 -5.57 10.61 -7.93
N THR A 47 -5.61 9.90 -9.05
CA THR A 47 -6.52 8.75 -9.24
C THR A 47 -6.32 7.68 -8.17
N VAL A 48 -5.05 7.41 -7.83
CA VAL A 48 -4.71 6.46 -6.75
C VAL A 48 -5.23 6.98 -5.42
N THR A 49 -4.98 8.25 -5.10
CA THR A 49 -5.39 8.88 -3.83
C THR A 49 -6.91 8.96 -3.68
N THR A 50 -7.65 9.26 -4.75
CA THR A 50 -9.11 9.23 -4.78
C THR A 50 -9.63 7.81 -4.54
N ALA A 51 -8.99 6.80 -5.12
CA ALA A 51 -9.36 5.41 -4.87
C ALA A 51 -9.11 5.00 -3.41
N TRP A 52 -7.98 5.41 -2.81
CA TRP A 52 -7.74 5.23 -1.38
C TRP A 52 -8.80 5.93 -0.51
N THR A 53 -9.17 7.17 -0.84
CA THR A 53 -10.26 7.89 -0.16
C THR A 53 -11.57 7.10 -0.20
N SER A 54 -11.93 6.56 -1.37
CA SER A 54 -13.13 5.75 -1.55
C SER A 54 -13.09 4.44 -0.77
N ILE A 55 -11.93 3.76 -0.70
CA ILE A 55 -11.76 2.54 0.10
C ILE A 55 -11.90 2.87 1.59
N LEU A 56 -11.19 3.88 2.08
CA LEU A 56 -11.20 4.26 3.49
C LEU A 56 -12.59 4.73 3.96
N ASN A 57 -13.37 5.39 3.10
CA ASN A 57 -14.75 5.79 3.42
C ASN A 57 -15.70 4.60 3.61
N GLN A 58 -15.36 3.44 3.06
CA GLN A 58 -16.18 2.23 3.14
C GLN A 58 -15.77 1.33 4.33
N ILE A 59 -14.64 1.59 4.96
CA ILE A 59 -14.23 0.87 6.18
C ILE A 59 -14.97 1.47 7.37
N PRO A 60 -15.62 0.66 8.23
CA PRO A 60 -16.32 1.18 9.41
C PRO A 60 -15.37 1.98 10.32
N ALA A 61 -15.83 3.12 10.84
CA ALA A 61 -15.00 4.06 11.60
C ALA A 61 -14.36 3.45 12.86
N GLN A 62 -14.98 2.43 13.45
CA GLN A 62 -14.45 1.71 14.61
C GLN A 62 -13.31 0.73 14.28
N VAL A 63 -13.10 0.42 13.00
CA VAL A 63 -12.08 -0.54 12.56
C VAL A 63 -10.76 0.21 12.37
N ARG A 64 -9.72 -0.26 13.07
CA ARG A 64 -8.37 0.29 12.90
C ARG A 64 -7.85 -0.02 11.50
N VAL A 65 -7.31 0.98 10.81
CA VAL A 65 -6.65 0.78 9.52
C VAL A 65 -5.14 1.00 9.65
N LEU A 66 -4.38 0.07 9.08
CA LEU A 66 -2.95 0.18 8.86
C LEU A 66 -2.69 0.34 7.37
N CYS A 67 -2.33 1.55 6.96
CA CYS A 67 -1.99 1.86 5.57
C CYS A 67 -0.54 1.48 5.27
N ILE A 68 -0.32 0.74 4.20
CA ILE A 68 1.00 0.39 3.71
C ILE A 68 1.25 1.19 2.43
N GLY A 69 2.32 1.97 2.43
CA GLY A 69 2.78 2.67 1.24
C GLY A 69 3.08 1.70 0.10
N ILE A 70 2.95 2.20 -1.13
CA ILE A 70 3.40 1.48 -2.33
C ILE A 70 4.92 1.29 -2.20
N PRO A 71 5.47 0.08 -2.36
CA PRO A 71 6.91 -0.11 -2.33
C PRO A 71 7.59 0.84 -3.32
N GLU A 72 8.48 1.69 -2.80
CA GLU A 72 9.26 2.57 -3.66
C GLU A 72 10.20 1.71 -4.52
N PRO A 73 10.17 1.89 -5.85
CA PRO A 73 10.96 1.10 -6.76
C PRO A 73 12.42 1.56 -6.73
N ALA A 74 13.29 0.86 -7.44
CA ALA A 74 14.66 1.33 -7.64
C ALA A 74 14.67 2.76 -8.25
N PRO A 75 15.58 3.67 -7.82
CA PRO A 75 15.59 5.07 -8.28
C PRO A 75 15.71 5.25 -9.80
N SER A 76 16.26 4.26 -10.50
CA SER A 76 16.41 4.26 -11.96
C SER A 76 15.09 4.00 -12.72
N THR A 77 14.01 3.66 -12.02
CA THR A 77 12.72 3.42 -12.65
C THR A 77 11.99 4.73 -12.94
N SER A 78 11.34 4.82 -14.11
CA SER A 78 10.47 5.96 -14.46
C SER A 78 9.23 6.10 -13.57
N LEU A 79 8.99 5.15 -12.67
CA LEU A 79 7.89 5.13 -11.71
C LEU A 79 8.24 5.80 -10.37
N ALA A 80 9.54 5.93 -10.04
CA ALA A 80 9.99 6.35 -8.71
C ALA A 80 9.34 7.67 -8.26
N GLY A 81 9.40 8.72 -9.09
CA GLY A 81 8.81 10.02 -8.75
C GLY A 81 7.29 9.95 -8.52
N ARG A 82 6.56 9.19 -9.34
CA ARG A 82 5.10 9.04 -9.21
C ARG A 82 4.70 8.21 -7.99
N ILE A 83 5.50 7.21 -7.62
CA ILE A 83 5.28 6.43 -6.40
C ILE A 83 5.56 7.28 -5.16
N ILE A 84 6.64 8.06 -5.14
CA ILE A 84 6.95 8.98 -4.04
C ILE A 84 5.80 9.98 -3.84
N GLU A 85 5.35 10.63 -4.92
CA GLU A 85 4.25 11.58 -4.88
C GLU A 85 2.95 10.94 -4.35
N ALA A 86 2.59 9.75 -4.86
CA ALA A 86 1.42 9.02 -4.41
C ALA A 86 1.54 8.61 -2.94
N ASN A 87 2.69 8.11 -2.49
CA ASN A 87 2.93 7.72 -1.10
C ASN A 87 2.80 8.90 -0.15
N GLN A 88 3.31 10.08 -0.50
CA GLN A 88 3.14 11.28 0.31
C GLN A 88 1.66 11.68 0.44
N ALA A 89 0.89 11.59 -0.64
CA ALA A 89 -0.54 11.88 -0.63
C ALA A 89 -1.32 10.84 0.22
N ILE A 90 -1.04 9.55 0.05
CA ILE A 90 -1.64 8.46 0.81
C ILE A 90 -1.30 8.58 2.30
N GLN A 91 -0.05 8.87 2.64
CA GLN A 91 0.39 9.07 4.02
C GLN A 91 -0.40 10.19 4.69
N ARG A 92 -0.47 11.37 4.05
CA ARG A 92 -1.27 12.50 4.57
C ARG A 92 -2.74 12.14 4.76
N LEU A 93 -3.33 11.41 3.80
CA LEU A 93 -4.72 10.94 3.88
C LEU A 93 -4.95 9.97 5.05
N CYS A 94 -4.05 9.01 5.25
CA CYS A 94 -4.18 8.04 6.32
C CYS A 94 -4.00 8.69 7.70
N LEU A 95 -2.97 9.51 7.86
CA LEU A 95 -2.68 10.20 9.12
C LEU A 95 -3.80 11.19 9.49
N SER A 96 -4.36 11.93 8.53
CA SER A 96 -5.45 12.88 8.81
C SER A 96 -6.75 12.20 9.26
N ARG A 97 -6.89 10.88 9.04
CA ARG A 97 -8.01 10.04 9.47
C ARG A 97 -7.70 9.24 10.74
N GLY A 98 -6.56 9.50 11.39
CA GLY A 98 -6.15 8.78 12.59
C GLY A 98 -5.72 7.33 12.34
N HIS A 99 -5.39 6.98 11.09
CA HIS A 99 -4.84 5.67 10.74
C HIS A 99 -3.33 5.65 10.88
N LEU A 100 -2.76 4.45 11.00
CA LEU A 100 -1.31 4.26 10.97
C LEU A 100 -0.82 4.16 9.52
N PHE A 101 0.42 4.58 9.27
CA PHE A 101 1.07 4.47 7.97
C PHE A 101 2.45 3.83 8.10
N ILE A 102 2.74 2.81 7.29
CA ILE A 102 4.07 2.21 7.14
C ILE A 102 4.58 2.57 5.75
N ALA A 103 5.66 3.35 5.68
CA ALA A 103 6.36 3.57 4.42
C ALA A 103 7.24 2.35 4.07
N VAL A 104 7.41 2.13 2.77
CA VAL A 104 8.20 1.02 2.20
C VAL A 104 9.18 1.64 1.21
N GLN A 105 10.42 1.90 1.65
CA GLN A 105 11.40 2.71 0.91
C GLN A 105 12.70 1.94 0.67
N PRO A 106 13.37 2.05 -0.49
CA PRO A 106 14.70 1.50 -0.65
C PRO A 106 15.67 2.21 0.30
N GLN A 107 16.43 1.40 1.03
CA GLN A 107 17.49 1.74 1.99
C GLN A 107 17.93 3.22 2.05
N GLN A 108 17.52 3.93 3.09
CA GLN A 108 18.28 5.02 3.71
C GLN A 108 18.21 4.87 5.23
N ALA A 109 19.29 5.23 5.94
CA ALA A 109 19.42 5.04 7.38
C ALA A 109 18.24 5.68 8.17
N GLY A 110 17.58 4.91 9.05
CA GLY A 110 16.48 5.38 9.91
C GLY A 110 15.41 4.31 10.21
N ASP A 111 14.25 4.74 10.75
CA ASP A 111 13.13 3.88 11.20
C ASP A 111 12.25 3.30 10.06
N TRP A 112 12.66 3.46 8.81
CA TRP A 112 11.90 3.05 7.63
C TRP A 112 12.11 1.57 7.29
N LEU A 113 11.24 0.98 6.46
CA LEU A 113 11.44 -0.40 5.97
C LEU A 113 12.37 -0.38 4.77
N GLU A 114 13.48 -1.10 4.84
CA GLU A 114 14.31 -1.39 3.68
C GLU A 114 13.49 -2.20 2.65
N ALA A 115 13.17 -1.60 1.50
CA ALA A 115 12.59 -2.31 0.38
C ALA A 115 13.68 -3.14 -0.31
N ARG A 116 13.78 -4.42 0.06
CA ARG A 116 14.54 -5.40 -0.73
C ARG A 116 13.67 -5.88 -1.87
N LEU A 117 14.09 -5.54 -3.08
CA LEU A 117 13.31 -5.73 -4.29
C LEU A 117 13.77 -6.97 -5.07
N THR A 118 12.86 -7.56 -5.83
CA THR A 118 13.21 -8.57 -6.83
C THR A 118 13.99 -7.93 -7.99
N ALA A 119 14.47 -8.75 -8.93
CA ALA A 119 15.22 -8.28 -10.09
C ALA A 119 14.45 -7.29 -10.99
N ASP A 120 13.11 -7.22 -10.88
CA ASP A 120 12.32 -6.25 -11.63
C ASP A 120 12.31 -4.84 -11.03
N GLY A 121 12.87 -4.65 -9.84
CA GLY A 121 12.97 -3.35 -9.18
C GLY A 121 11.62 -2.75 -8.74
N ILE A 122 10.55 -3.54 -8.69
CA ILE A 122 9.19 -3.11 -8.32
C ILE A 122 8.64 -3.94 -7.15
N HIS A 123 8.79 -5.26 -7.20
CA HIS A 123 8.23 -6.15 -6.18
C HIS A 123 9.22 -6.39 -5.05
N LEU A 124 8.73 -6.61 -3.83
CA LEU A 124 9.58 -7.03 -2.72
C LEU A 124 10.04 -8.49 -2.90
N ASP A 125 11.32 -8.75 -2.66
CA ASP A 125 11.85 -10.10 -2.52
C ASP A 125 11.38 -10.75 -1.20
N GLN A 126 11.77 -12.00 -0.97
CA GLN A 126 11.39 -12.72 0.25
C GLN A 126 11.84 -11.99 1.53
N SER A 127 13.02 -11.39 1.53
CA SER A 127 13.52 -10.65 2.69
C SER A 127 12.73 -9.36 2.90
N GLY A 128 12.41 -8.64 1.83
CA GLY A 128 11.56 -7.44 1.85
C GLY A 128 10.17 -7.73 2.41
N GLN A 129 9.55 -8.83 1.97
CA GLN A 129 8.26 -9.30 2.49
C GLN A 129 8.33 -9.64 3.98
N LEU A 130 9.36 -10.37 4.42
CA LEU A 130 9.54 -10.72 5.84
C LEU A 130 9.73 -9.49 6.72
N MET A 131 10.47 -8.48 6.25
CA MET A 131 10.59 -7.21 6.95
C MET A 131 9.24 -6.52 7.07
N LEU A 132 8.45 -6.48 5.98
CA LEU A 132 7.16 -5.80 5.97
C LEU A 132 6.19 -6.46 6.94
N ILE A 133 6.15 -7.79 6.96
CA ILE A 133 5.37 -8.58 7.91
C ILE A 133 5.78 -8.25 9.36
N ARG A 134 7.08 -8.11 9.66
CA ARG A 134 7.53 -7.73 11.00
C ARG A 134 7.02 -6.34 11.41
N LYS A 135 7.07 -5.35 10.53
CA LYS A 135 6.55 -4.00 10.81
C LYS A 135 5.04 -3.98 11.00
N ILE A 136 4.30 -4.70 10.14
CA ILE A 136 2.85 -4.89 10.28
C ILE A 136 2.53 -5.49 11.65
N ASN A 137 3.21 -6.57 12.02
CA ASN A 137 3.00 -7.23 13.32
C ASN A 137 3.33 -6.33 14.51
N SER A 138 4.38 -5.50 14.42
CA SER A 138 4.72 -4.55 15.47
C SER A 138 3.63 -3.50 15.64
N ALA A 139 3.20 -2.89 14.53
CA ALA A 139 2.16 -1.87 14.50
C ALA A 139 0.82 -2.39 15.04
N LEU A 140 0.41 -3.61 14.65
CA LEU A 140 -0.82 -4.24 15.13
C LEU A 140 -0.78 -4.55 16.63
N LYS A 141 0.40 -4.84 17.19
CA LYS A 141 0.60 -5.08 18.63
C LYS A 141 0.70 -3.81 19.47
N GLY A 142 0.62 -2.62 18.86
CA GLY A 142 0.82 -1.34 19.55
C GLY A 142 2.26 -1.10 20.01
N LYS A 143 3.21 -1.90 19.51
CA LYS A 143 4.64 -1.67 19.71
C LYS A 143 5.09 -0.78 18.56
N HIS A 144 5.12 0.53 18.80
CA HIS A 144 5.77 1.45 17.87
C HIS A 144 7.25 1.05 17.76
N PRO A 145 7.78 0.82 16.54
CA PRO A 145 9.22 0.92 16.34
C PRO A 145 9.68 2.35 16.66
#